data_AF-A0A359LSZ8-F1
#
_entry.id   AF-A0A359LSZ8-F1
#
_cell.length_a   1.000
_cell.length_b   1.000
_cell.length_c   1.000
_cell.angle_alpha   90.00
_cell.angle_beta   90.00
_cell.angle_gamma   90.00
#
_symmetry.space_group_name_H-M   'P 1'
#
loop_
_entity.id
_entity.type
_entity.pdbx_description
1 polymer ?
#
loop_
_entity_poly.entity_id
_entity_poly.type
_entity_poly.pdbx_seq_one_letter_code
_entity_poly.pdbx_strand_id
1 'polypeptide(L)'
;DGGWRRGKEIRLKDAVDEACAECPDVRSVVVYRRTGSAVPMKEGRDHWWHDLDKDVSEVCPAEPLDSEHPLFALYTSGTTGKPKG
;
A
#
# COMPACT_ATOMS: atom_id res chain seq x y z
N ASP A 1 -7.18 -5.47 0.60
CA ASP A 1 -8.05 -6.01 1.65
C ASP A 1 -7.26 -7.03 2.49
N GLY A 2 -7.04 -8.23 1.99
CA GLY A 2 -6.21 -9.26 2.59
C GLY A 2 -5.32 -9.93 1.55
N GLY A 3 -4.63 -10.98 1.96
CA GLY A 3 -3.84 -11.82 1.08
C GLY A 3 -4.01 -13.29 1.42
N TRP A 4 -3.76 -14.17 0.45
CA TRP A 4 -3.73 -15.61 0.70
C TRP A 4 -2.30 -16.07 0.94
N ARG A 5 -2.05 -16.76 2.05
CA ARG A 5 -0.77 -17.40 2.33
C ARG A 5 -1.00 -18.81 2.86
N ARG A 6 -0.46 -19.81 2.16
CA ARG A 6 -0.60 -21.24 2.52
C ARG A 6 -2.07 -21.63 2.79
N GLY A 7 -2.99 -21.17 1.94
CA GLY A 7 -4.42 -21.46 2.04
C GLY A 7 -5.19 -20.72 3.14
N LYS A 8 -4.52 -19.88 3.94
CA LYS A 8 -5.16 -19.05 4.96
C LYS A 8 -5.22 -17.59 4.52
N GLU A 9 -6.31 -16.91 4.87
CA GLU A 9 -6.41 -15.47 4.70
C GLU A 9 -5.53 -14.76 5.73
N ILE A 10 -4.79 -13.75 5.26
CA ILE A 10 -4.11 -12.76 6.08
C ILE A 10 -4.88 -11.45 5.94
N ARG A 11 -5.38 -10.92 7.05
CA ARG A 11 -6.13 -9.67 7.13
C ARG A 11 -5.16 -8.49 7.12
N LEU A 12 -4.87 -7.93 5.94
CA LEU A 12 -3.88 -6.86 5.78
C LEU A 12 -4.44 -5.47 6.11
N LYS A 13 -5.69 -5.20 5.72
CA LYS A 13 -6.32 -3.88 5.86
C LYS A 13 -6.45 -3.45 7.32
N ASP A 14 -6.74 -4.40 8.22
CA ASP A 14 -6.86 -4.13 9.65
C ASP A 14 -5.52 -3.60 10.22
N ALA A 15 -4.39 -4.22 9.86
CA ALA A 15 -3.06 -3.78 10.28
C ALA A 15 -2.64 -2.43 9.65
N VAL A 16 -3.03 -2.18 8.39
CA VAL A 16 -2.81 -0.87 7.74
C VAL A 16 -3.57 0.23 8.47
N ASP A 17 -4.81 -0.03 8.87
CA ASP A 17 -5.64 0.98 9.56
C ASP A 17 -5.11 1.36 10.93
N GLU A 18 -4.58 0.38 11.67
CA GLU A 18 -3.87 0.59 12.93
C GLU A 18 -2.62 1.46 12.72
N ALA A 19 -1.75 1.08 11.77
CA ALA A 19 -0.53 1.84 11.48
C ALA A 19 -0.82 3.28 11.01
N CYS A 20 -1.84 3.48 10.16
CA CYS A 20 -2.24 4.82 9.71
C CYS A 20 -2.74 5.73 10.84
N ALA A 21 -3.17 5.20 11.98
CA ALA A 21 -3.52 6.04 13.13
C ALA A 21 -2.30 6.75 13.73
N GLU A 22 -1.11 6.18 13.57
CA GLU A 22 0.17 6.73 14.03
C GLU A 22 0.93 7.49 12.92
N CYS A 23 0.45 7.41 11.67
CA CYS A 23 1.06 8.05 10.50
C CYS A 23 0.13 9.12 9.90
N PRO A 24 -0.01 10.31 10.53
CA PRO A 24 -0.98 11.33 10.13
C PRO A 24 -0.74 11.92 8.72
N ASP A 25 0.48 11.79 8.20
CA ASP A 25 0.82 12.28 6.86
C ASP A 25 0.34 11.37 5.73
N VAL A 26 -0.13 10.14 6.03
CA VAL A 26 -0.71 9.24 5.04
C VAL A 26 -2.13 9.68 4.70
N ARG A 27 -2.28 10.36 3.57
CA ARG A 27 -3.56 10.94 3.11
C ARG A 27 -4.38 10.00 2.25
N SER A 28 -3.75 9.05 1.56
CA SER A 28 -4.43 8.14 0.63
C SER A 28 -3.89 6.73 0.73
N VAL A 29 -4.79 5.74 0.71
CA VAL A 29 -4.49 4.31 0.75
C VAL A 29 -5.21 3.64 -0.41
N VAL A 30 -4.45 3.11 -1.37
CA VAL A 30 -5.02 2.32 -2.47
C VAL A 30 -5.18 0.87 -2.03
N VAL A 31 -6.42 0.39 -2.03
CA VAL A 31 -6.77 -0.95 -1.57
C VAL A 31 -7.13 -1.81 -2.77
N TYR A 32 -6.35 -2.87 -3.01
CA TYR A 32 -6.73 -3.91 -3.96
C TYR A 32 -7.67 -4.93 -3.28
N ARG A 33 -8.71 -5.39 -4.00
CA ARG A 33 -9.69 -6.40 -3.51
C ARG A 33 -9.26 -7.80 -3.92
N ARG A 34 -8.36 -8.42 -3.14
CA ARG A 34 -7.76 -9.73 -3.42
C ARG A 34 -8.57 -10.89 -2.86
N THR A 35 -9.08 -10.76 -1.63
CA THR A 35 -9.81 -11.83 -0.93
C THR A 35 -11.32 -11.65 -1.03
N GLY A 36 -11.78 -10.40 -1.20
CA GLY A 36 -13.20 -10.06 -1.26
C GLY A 36 -13.88 -10.02 0.11
N SER A 37 -13.12 -10.26 1.19
CA SER A 37 -13.62 -10.19 2.54
C SER A 37 -14.02 -8.76 2.91
N ALA A 38 -15.05 -8.61 3.73
CA ALA A 38 -15.46 -7.30 4.24
C ALA A 38 -14.31 -6.67 5.03
N VAL A 39 -13.99 -5.42 4.70
CA VAL A 39 -12.96 -4.61 5.36
C VAL A 39 -13.48 -3.18 5.54
N PRO A 40 -13.12 -2.50 6.64
CA PRO A 40 -13.43 -1.09 6.80
C PRO A 40 -12.71 -0.25 5.73
N MET A 41 -13.42 0.73 5.18
CA MET A 41 -12.88 1.72 4.24
C MET A 41 -13.24 3.11 4.77
N LYS A 42 -12.23 3.95 5.00
CA LYS A 42 -12.42 5.33 5.47
C LYS A 42 -12.61 6.26 4.28
N GLU A 43 -13.76 6.93 4.22
CA GLU A 43 -14.07 7.92 3.20
C GLU A 43 -13.00 9.03 3.16
N GLY A 44 -12.63 9.46 1.96
CA GLY A 44 -11.61 10.48 1.73
C GLY A 44 -10.15 10.00 1.86
N ARG A 45 -9.89 8.83 2.46
CA ARG A 45 -8.53 8.25 2.59
C ARG A 45 -8.36 6.95 1.81
N ASP A 46 -9.32 6.05 1.89
CA ASP A 46 -9.19 4.71 1.31
C ASP A 46 -9.91 4.63 -0.04
N HIS A 47 -9.21 4.15 -1.06
CA HIS A 47 -9.73 4.06 -2.42
C HIS A 47 -9.60 2.64 -2.95
N TRP A 48 -10.65 2.12 -3.58
CA TRP A 48 -10.57 0.84 -4.26
C TRP A 48 -9.77 0.97 -5.55
N TRP A 49 -8.75 0.12 -5.72
CA TRP A 49 -7.95 0.07 -6.94
C TRP A 49 -8.85 -0.03 -8.18
N HIS A 50 -9.80 -0.96 -8.18
CA HIS A 50 -10.66 -1.25 -9.33
C HIS A 50 -11.65 -0.14 -9.67
N ASP A 51 -11.85 0.83 -8.78
CA ASP A 51 -12.64 2.02 -9.10
C ASP A 51 -11.75 3.09 -9.72
N LEU A 52 -10.53 3.29 -9.18
CA LEU A 52 -9.54 4.21 -9.76
C LEU A 52 -9.09 3.78 -11.16
N ASP A 53 -8.86 2.48 -11.36
CA ASP A 53 -8.32 1.90 -12.60
C ASP A 53 -9.23 2.10 -13.82
N LYS A 54 -10.54 2.32 -13.61
CA LYS A 54 -11.52 2.55 -14.68
C LYS A 54 -11.32 3.87 -15.40
N ASP A 55 -10.79 4.86 -14.69
CA ASP A 55 -10.75 6.26 -15.14
C ASP A 55 -9.33 6.72 -15.54
N VAL A 56 -8.33 5.83 -15.47
CA VAL A 56 -6.94 6.13 -15.81
C VAL A 56 -6.58 5.69 -17.23
N SER A 57 -5.68 6.44 -17.85
CA SER A 57 -5.13 6.14 -19.18
C SER A 57 -4.20 4.92 -19.14
N GLU A 58 -4.27 4.05 -20.14
CA GLU A 58 -3.26 3.00 -20.37
C GLU A 58 -1.91 3.56 -20.82
N VAL A 59 -1.89 4.82 -21.27
CA VAL A 59 -0.68 5.55 -21.64
C VAL A 59 -0.18 6.36 -20.45
N CYS A 60 0.96 5.95 -19.90
CA CYS A 60 1.69 6.66 -18.85
C CYS A 60 3.15 6.84 -19.32
N PRO A 61 3.55 8.02 -19.81
CA PRO A 61 4.93 8.26 -20.24
C PRO A 61 5.88 8.15 -19.05
N ALA A 62 7.06 7.57 -19.28
CA ALA A 62 8.08 7.45 -18.25
C ALA A 62 8.70 8.82 -17.93
N GLU A 63 8.86 9.12 -16.65
CA GLU A 63 9.57 10.31 -16.20
C GLU A 63 11.09 10.10 -16.39
N PRO A 64 11.81 11.01 -17.07
CA PRO A 64 13.27 10.95 -17.17
C PRO A 64 13.89 11.35 -15.82
N LEU A 65 14.74 10.49 -15.27
CA LEU A 65 15.40 10.71 -13.99
C LEU A 65 16.93 10.66 -14.15
N ASP A 66 17.64 11.34 -13.26
CA ASP A 66 19.10 11.26 -13.16
C ASP A 66 19.56 9.84 -12.76
N SER A 67 20.80 9.46 -13.11
CA SER A 67 21.33 8.12 -12.77
C SER A 67 21.39 7.86 -11.27
N GLU A 68 21.55 8.91 -10.46
CA GLU A 68 21.63 8.83 -9.00
C GLU A 68 20.27 9.08 -8.32
N HIS A 69 19.17 9.22 -9.09
CA HIS A 69 17.86 9.40 -8.50
C HIS A 69 17.45 8.14 -7.70
N PRO A 70 16.99 8.27 -6.44
CA PRO A 70 16.55 7.12 -5.65
C PRO A 70 15.42 6.35 -6.35
N LEU A 71 15.57 5.03 -6.48
CA LEU A 71 14.56 4.16 -7.10
C LEU A 71 13.56 3.60 -6.08
N PHE A 72 14.06 3.07 -4.96
CA PHE A 72 13.23 2.55 -3.88
C PHE A 72 13.97 2.58 -2.54
N ALA A 73 13.21 2.60 -1.44
CA ALA A 73 13.71 2.31 -0.10
C ALA A 73 13.30 0.90 0.30
N LEU A 74 14.24 0.11 0.82
CA LEU A 74 13.99 -1.24 1.33
C LEU A 74 14.46 -1.33 2.78
N TYR A 75 13.50 -1.29 3.70
CA TYR A 75 13.77 -1.46 5.12
C TYR A 75 14.23 -2.87 5.42
N THR A 76 15.39 -2.97 6.07
CA THR A 76 15.96 -4.24 6.54
C THR A 76 16.02 -4.26 8.07
N SER A 77 15.65 -5.40 8.66
CA SER A 77 15.75 -5.62 10.11
C SER A 77 17.15 -6.10 10.47
N GLY A 78 17.88 -5.30 11.27
CA GLY A 78 19.10 -5.75 11.93
C GLY A 78 18.81 -6.58 13.19
N THR A 79 19.82 -7.25 13.73
CA THR A 79 19.71 -8.00 15.00
C THR A 79 19.55 -7.10 16.23
N THR A 80 19.98 -5.84 16.13
CA THR A 80 19.81 -4.81 17.17
C THR A 80 19.45 -3.46 16.55
N GLY A 81 18.48 -2.75 17.13
CA GLY A 81 18.11 -1.37 16.76
C GLY A 81 16.90 -1.22 15.83
N LYS A 82 16.61 0.05 15.47
CA LYS A 82 15.53 0.40 14.53
C LYS A 82 15.83 -0.13 13.12
N PRO A 83 14.80 -0.48 12.33
CA PRO A 83 14.98 -0.84 10.92
C PRO A 83 15.75 0.24 10.15
N LYS A 84 16.64 -0.19 9.22
CA LYS A 84 17.43 0.72 8.38
C LYS A 84 16.91 0.65 6.94
N GLY A 85 16.65 1.81 6.35
CA GLY A 85 16.09 1.97 5.01
C GLY A 85 15.60 3.38 4.79
#